data_AF-A0A5C6AN22-F1
#
_entry.id   AF-A0A5C6AN22-F1
#
_cell.length_a   1.000
_cell.length_b   1.000
_cell.length_c   1.000
_cell.angle_alpha   90.00
_cell.angle_beta   90.00
_cell.angle_gamma   90.00
#
_symmetry.space_group_name_H-M   'P 1'
#
loop_
_entity.id
_entity.type
_entity.pdbx_description
1 polymer ?
#
loop_
_entity_poly.entity_id
_entity_poly.type
_entity_poly.pdbx_seq_one_letter_code
_entity_poly.pdbx_strand_id
1 'polypeptide(L)'
;MRWTVSLHRVGEGFRRDSEDHLDWFFEHNSEQNDDETSGALITFASDLSPTVRPSKSGIIIVPVDRLPDHRHIYLDYQGELSGNRGQITPILSGQFRWGSSGTEDKSSVAIELVTIEIRDHSLAAMVRLADSWRAMLCSAPCVPLRLGPL
;
A
#
# COMPACT_ATOMS: atom_id res chain seq x y z
N MET A 1 -6.47 12.39 0.45
CA MET A 1 -5.62 11.72 1.45
C MET A 1 -4.28 11.37 0.80
N ARG A 2 -3.23 11.18 1.58
CA ARG A 2 -1.85 10.97 1.13
C ARG A 2 -1.44 9.51 1.26
N TRP A 3 -0.61 9.07 0.32
CA TRP A 3 0.04 7.76 0.39
C TRP A 3 1.52 7.89 0.03
N THR A 4 2.34 6.94 0.49
CA THR A 4 3.75 6.82 0.10
C THR A 4 4.14 5.35 -0.01
N VAL A 5 5.09 5.03 -0.89
CA VAL A 5 5.78 3.74 -0.94
C VAL A 5 7.25 4.01 -0.70
N SER A 6 7.83 3.31 0.26
CA SER A 6 9.22 3.46 0.64
C SER A 6 9.98 2.15 0.50
N LEU A 7 11.23 2.23 0.05
CA LEU A 7 12.19 1.15 0.18
C LEU A 7 12.64 1.09 1.65
N HIS A 8 12.41 -0.04 2.30
CA HIS A 8 13.06 -0.39 3.54
C HIS A 8 14.26 -1.28 3.21
N ARG A 9 15.46 -0.72 3.32
CA ARG A 9 16.70 -1.51 3.33
C ARG A 9 16.94 -2.02 4.73
N VAL A 10 16.90 -3.33 4.92
CA VAL A 10 16.83 -3.94 6.24
C VAL A 10 18.22 -3.98 6.87
N GLY A 11 18.30 -3.58 8.14
CA GLY A 11 19.52 -3.65 8.94
C GLY A 11 19.55 -4.90 9.83
N GLU A 12 20.73 -5.25 10.35
CA GLU A 12 20.93 -6.48 11.15
C GLU A 12 20.08 -6.54 12.44
N GLY A 13 19.59 -5.40 12.90
CA GLY A 13 18.70 -5.30 14.07
C GLY A 13 17.24 -5.62 13.79
N PHE A 14 16.85 -5.80 12.53
CA PHE A 14 15.49 -6.18 12.16
C PHE A 14 15.28 -7.69 12.28
N ARG A 15 14.13 -8.10 12.83
CA ARG A 15 13.89 -9.48 13.26
C ARG A 15 12.70 -10.15 12.56
N ARG A 16 11.97 -9.42 11.71
CA ARG A 16 10.72 -9.91 11.10
C ARG A 16 10.94 -10.49 9.71
N ASP A 17 11.71 -9.78 8.89
CA ASP A 17 12.30 -10.29 7.67
C ASP A 17 13.80 -9.94 7.67
N SER A 18 14.56 -10.61 6.83
CA SER A 18 15.97 -10.30 6.60
C SER A 18 16.20 -9.71 5.21
N GLU A 19 15.13 -9.34 4.51
CA GLU A 19 15.16 -8.99 3.10
C GLU A 19 14.59 -7.59 2.89
N ASP A 20 15.30 -6.80 2.09
CA ASP A 20 14.82 -5.49 1.66
C ASP A 20 13.43 -5.62 1.03
N HIS A 21 12.53 -4.70 1.36
CA HIS A 21 11.14 -4.72 0.91
C HIS A 21 10.59 -3.31 0.70
N LEU A 22 9.36 -3.24 0.20
CA LEU A 22 8.61 -2.02 0.02
C LEU A 22 7.55 -1.91 1.11
N ASP A 23 7.55 -0.79 1.82
CA ASP A 23 6.45 -0.41 2.70
C ASP A 23 5.49 0.53 1.98
N TRP A 24 4.20 0.22 2.04
CA TRP A 24 3.10 0.99 1.47
C TRP A 24 2.30 1.62 2.60
N PHE A 25 2.20 2.95 2.62
CA PHE A 25 1.49 3.68 3.65
C PHE A 25 0.31 4.47 3.08
N PHE A 26 -0.83 4.40 3.76
CA PHE A 26 -2.05 5.11 3.39
C PHE A 26 -2.65 5.81 4.62
N GLU A 27 -2.96 7.11 4.49
CA GLU A 27 -3.70 7.84 5.53
C GLU A 27 -5.08 7.24 5.81
N HIS A 28 -5.43 7.02 7.07
CA HIS A 28 -6.79 6.62 7.45
C HIS A 28 -7.85 7.64 7.02
N ASN A 29 -9.09 7.17 6.84
CA ASN A 29 -10.23 8.08 6.68
C ASN A 29 -10.55 8.74 8.03
N SER A 30 -10.24 10.03 8.17
CA SER A 30 -10.40 10.77 9.43
C SER A 30 -11.86 10.98 9.86
N GLU A 31 -12.84 10.67 9.01
CA GLU A 31 -14.27 10.86 9.33
C GLU A 31 -14.84 9.81 10.30
N GLN A 32 -14.04 8.84 10.76
CA GLN A 32 -14.55 7.68 11.52
C GLN A 32 -13.94 7.43 12.92
N ASN A 33 -12.94 8.21 13.38
CA ASN A 33 -12.27 7.94 14.66
C ASN A 33 -12.17 9.18 15.56
N ASP A 34 -12.97 9.18 16.64
CA ASP A 34 -12.91 10.12 17.77
C ASP A 34 -11.81 9.76 18.82
N ASP A 35 -10.93 8.80 18.54
CA ASP A 35 -9.97 8.29 19.54
C ASP A 35 -8.61 7.89 18.92
N GLU A 36 -7.54 8.00 19.75
CA GLU A 36 -6.07 7.76 19.66
C GLU A 36 -5.35 7.36 18.34
N THR A 37 -6.05 6.89 17.33
CA THR A 37 -5.57 6.54 15.98
C THR A 37 -5.55 7.71 15.00
N SER A 38 -5.95 8.92 15.42
CA SER A 38 -5.76 10.14 14.63
C SER A 38 -4.27 10.34 14.32
N GLY A 39 -3.86 9.99 13.11
CA GLY A 39 -2.46 10.00 12.68
C GLY A 39 -1.82 8.61 12.52
N ALA A 40 -2.59 7.53 12.54
CA ALA A 40 -2.15 6.21 12.12
C ALA A 40 -2.19 6.06 10.58
N LEU A 41 -1.33 5.22 10.03
CA LEU A 41 -1.26 4.87 8.61
C LEU A 41 -1.55 3.39 8.44
N ILE A 42 -2.48 3.06 7.55
CA ILE A 42 -2.66 1.68 7.09
C ILE A 42 -1.41 1.32 6.33
N THR A 43 -0.76 0.24 6.77
CA THR A 43 0.57 -0.15 6.27
C THR A 43 0.57 -1.57 5.72
N PHE A 44 1.16 -1.74 4.56
CA PHE A 44 1.44 -3.04 3.96
C PHE A 44 2.91 -3.17 3.57
N ALA A 45 3.42 -4.39 3.50
CA ALA A 45 4.75 -4.69 2.96
C ALA A 45 4.66 -5.56 1.71
N SER A 46 5.62 -5.43 0.79
CA SER A 46 5.78 -6.33 -0.36
C SER A 46 7.24 -6.51 -0.72
N ASP A 47 7.60 -7.68 -1.24
CA ASP A 47 8.96 -7.94 -1.73
C ASP A 47 9.37 -6.97 -2.86
N LEU A 48 10.69 -6.76 -3.01
CA LEU A 48 11.25 -5.96 -4.11
C LEU A 48 11.11 -6.60 -5.49
N SER A 49 11.02 -7.93 -5.53
CA SER A 49 10.77 -8.68 -6.75
C SER A 49 9.35 -9.22 -6.71
N PRO A 50 8.33 -8.37 -6.94
CA PRO A 50 7.01 -8.90 -7.15
C PRO A 50 7.13 -9.87 -8.34
N THR A 51 6.67 -11.12 -8.16
CA THR A 51 6.48 -12.03 -9.29
C THR A 51 5.35 -11.46 -10.12
N VAL A 52 5.64 -10.39 -10.87
CA VAL A 52 4.71 -9.68 -11.73
C VAL A 52 4.57 -10.54 -12.95
N ARG A 53 3.50 -11.31 -13.00
CA ARG A 53 2.99 -11.78 -14.28
C ARG A 53 2.07 -10.68 -14.80
N PRO A 54 2.45 -9.96 -15.87
CA PRO A 54 1.52 -9.05 -16.51
C PRO A 54 0.27 -9.86 -16.86
N SER A 55 -0.89 -9.45 -16.35
CA SER A 55 -2.12 -10.01 -16.89
C SER A 55 -2.23 -9.58 -18.36
N LYS A 56 -2.98 -10.34 -19.16
CA LYS A 56 -3.33 -9.92 -20.53
C LYS A 56 -4.07 -8.57 -20.57
N SER A 57 -4.57 -8.10 -19.44
CA SER A 57 -5.29 -6.82 -19.29
C SER A 57 -4.41 -5.63 -18.88
N GLY A 58 -3.08 -5.80 -18.79
CA GLY A 58 -2.19 -4.72 -18.34
C GLY A 58 -2.28 -4.42 -16.84
N ILE A 59 -2.83 -5.37 -16.07
CA ILE A 59 -2.93 -5.32 -14.62
C ILE A 59 -1.76 -6.11 -14.04
N ILE A 60 -1.05 -5.48 -13.12
CA ILE A 60 0.02 -6.03 -12.32
C ILE A 60 -0.54 -6.28 -10.92
N ILE A 61 -0.42 -7.52 -10.44
CA ILE A 61 -0.84 -7.90 -9.10
C ILE A 61 0.42 -8.10 -8.25
N VAL A 62 0.51 -7.37 -7.15
CA VAL A 62 1.60 -7.45 -6.17
C VAL A 62 1.04 -8.06 -4.89
N PRO A 63 1.54 -9.23 -4.44
CA PRO A 63 1.26 -9.73 -3.10
C PRO A 63 1.73 -8.72 -2.06
N VAL A 64 0.89 -8.42 -1.08
CA VAL A 64 1.27 -7.57 0.05
C VAL A 64 0.83 -8.22 1.37
N ASP A 65 1.59 -7.94 2.43
CA ASP A 65 1.27 -8.35 3.79
C ASP A 65 0.82 -7.17 4.62
N ARG A 66 -0.28 -7.33 5.37
CA ARG A 66 -0.76 -6.29 6.28
C ARG A 66 0.15 -6.20 7.50
N LEU A 67 0.74 -5.03 7.72
CA LEU A 67 1.55 -4.73 8.90
C LEU A 67 0.71 -4.01 9.97
N PRO A 68 1.21 -3.85 11.21
CA PRO A 68 0.65 -2.89 12.15
C PRO A 68 0.64 -1.47 11.58
N ASP A 69 -0.27 -0.63 12.08
CA ASP A 69 -0.32 0.76 11.65
C ASP A 69 0.93 1.54 12.06
N HIS A 70 1.38 2.39 11.14
CA HIS A 70 2.52 3.27 11.37
C HIS A 70 2.09 4.68 11.71
N ARG A 71 3.02 5.46 12.25
CA ARG A 71 2.78 6.87 12.57
C ARG A 71 2.76 7.69 11.29
N HIS A 72 1.94 8.74 11.25
CA HIS A 72 1.79 9.67 10.13
C HIS A 72 3.13 10.21 9.57
N ILE A 73 4.13 10.40 10.43
CA ILE A 73 5.47 10.86 10.04
C ILE A 73 6.11 10.00 8.93
N TYR A 74 5.74 8.72 8.81
CA TYR A 74 6.28 7.81 7.80
C TYR A 74 5.88 8.16 6.36
N LEU A 75 4.91 9.05 6.15
CA LEU A 75 4.59 9.57 4.81
C LEU A 75 5.75 10.35 4.18
N ASP A 76 6.53 11.03 5.03
CA ASP A 76 7.62 11.93 4.62
C ASP A 76 8.99 11.49 5.16
N TYR A 77 9.02 10.39 5.93
CA TYR A 77 10.22 9.97 6.62
C TYR A 77 11.28 9.41 5.66
N GLN A 78 12.50 9.90 5.81
CA GLN A 78 13.69 9.38 5.14
C GLN A 78 14.84 9.31 6.14
N GLY A 79 15.53 8.18 6.20
CA GLY A 79 16.70 8.03 7.06
C GLY A 79 16.78 6.68 7.76
N GLU A 80 17.72 6.59 8.71
CA GLU A 80 18.02 5.38 9.45
C GLU A 80 16.99 5.11 10.56
N LEU A 81 16.51 3.87 10.61
CA LEU A 81 15.69 3.37 11.69
C LEU A 81 16.56 3.02 12.91
N SER A 82 16.12 3.50 14.07
CA SER A 82 16.78 3.22 15.36
C SER A 82 16.99 1.72 15.61
N GLY A 83 18.07 1.40 16.33
CA GLY A 83 18.39 0.02 16.72
C GLY A 83 18.92 -0.84 15.58
N ASN A 84 19.62 -0.23 14.60
CA ASN A 84 20.15 -0.89 13.41
C ASN A 84 19.06 -1.65 12.61
N ARG A 85 17.84 -1.11 12.58
CA ARG A 85 16.71 -1.74 11.87
C ARG A 85 16.70 -1.46 10.38
N GLY A 86 17.64 -0.67 9.88
CA GLY A 86 17.79 -0.38 8.46
C GLY A 86 17.55 1.08 8.11
N GLN A 87 17.21 1.33 6.84
CA GLN A 87 17.02 2.67 6.29
C GLN A 87 15.74 2.72 5.46
N ILE A 88 14.98 3.81 5.62
CA ILE A 88 13.80 4.12 4.82
C ILE A 88 14.16 5.16 3.75
N THR A 89 13.80 4.86 2.50
CA THR A 89 13.90 5.80 1.37
C THR A 89 12.55 5.87 0.63
N PRO A 90 11.83 7.01 0.66
CA PRO A 90 10.63 7.19 -0.15
C PRO A 90 10.93 7.01 -1.64
N ILE A 91 10.14 6.21 -2.33
CA ILE A 91 10.27 5.97 -3.78
C ILE A 91 9.16 6.69 -4.54
N LEU A 92 7.93 6.59 -4.02
CA LEU A 92 6.72 7.10 -4.67
C LEU A 92 5.80 7.71 -3.62
N SER A 93 5.06 8.75 -3.99
CA SER A 93 4.04 9.34 -3.13
C SER A 93 2.94 9.98 -3.96
N GLY A 94 1.79 10.23 -3.35
CA GLY A 94 0.71 10.91 -4.05
C GLY A 94 -0.54 11.09 -3.21
N GLN A 95 -1.65 11.30 -3.91
CA GLN A 95 -2.97 11.47 -3.32
C GLN A 95 -3.93 10.35 -3.73
N PHE A 96 -4.89 10.06 -2.86
CA PHE A 96 -5.91 9.05 -3.06
C PHE A 96 -7.23 9.41 -2.38
N ARG A 97 -8.29 8.67 -2.71
CA ARG A 97 -9.59 8.73 -2.03
C ARG A 97 -10.00 7.33 -1.58
N TRP A 98 -10.71 7.25 -0.46
CA TRP A 98 -11.33 5.98 -0.08
C TRP A 98 -12.49 5.67 -1.01
N GLY A 99 -12.53 4.44 -1.53
CA GLY A 99 -13.68 3.92 -2.24
C GLY A 99 -14.63 3.24 -1.26
N SER A 100 -15.91 3.17 -1.61
CA SER A 100 -16.86 2.30 -0.91
C SER A 100 -16.68 0.86 -1.41
N SER A 101 -16.43 -0.10 -0.53
CA SER A 101 -16.59 -1.52 -0.88
C SER A 101 -18.08 -1.80 -1.10
N GLY A 102 -18.47 -2.12 -2.34
CA GLY A 102 -19.86 -2.50 -2.66
C GLY A 102 -20.29 -3.86 -2.09
N THR A 103 -19.41 -4.53 -1.36
CA THR A 103 -19.64 -5.82 -0.73
C THR A 103 -19.89 -5.61 0.76
N GLU A 104 -20.95 -6.23 1.30
CA GLU A 104 -21.30 -6.21 2.74
C GLU A 104 -20.22 -6.85 3.64
N ASP A 105 -19.19 -7.44 3.04
CA ASP A 105 -18.06 -8.03 3.74
C ASP A 105 -17.03 -6.97 4.16
N LYS A 106 -17.04 -6.66 5.46
CA LYS A 106 -16.10 -5.75 6.16
C LYS A 106 -14.63 -6.18 6.08
N SER A 107 -14.32 -7.35 5.51
CA SER A 107 -12.96 -7.81 5.32
C SER A 107 -12.25 -7.18 4.11
N SER A 108 -12.99 -6.49 3.24
CA SER A 108 -12.46 -5.81 2.06
C SER A 108 -12.31 -4.30 2.29
N VAL A 109 -11.14 -3.76 1.98
CA VAL A 109 -10.88 -2.33 2.01
C VAL A 109 -10.57 -1.90 0.58
N ALA A 110 -11.50 -1.21 -0.07
CA ALA A 110 -11.31 -0.70 -1.43
C ALA A 110 -10.68 0.69 -1.39
N ILE A 111 -9.43 0.79 -1.83
CA ILE A 111 -8.72 2.07 -1.97
C ILE A 111 -8.78 2.49 -3.44
N GLU A 112 -9.51 3.55 -3.76
CA GLU A 112 -9.55 4.11 -5.11
C GLU A 112 -8.52 5.24 -5.22
N LEU A 113 -7.40 4.95 -5.90
CA LEU A 113 -6.34 5.93 -6.02
C LEU A 113 -6.64 6.87 -7.17
N VAL A 114 -6.80 8.15 -6.81
CA VAL A 114 -7.28 9.18 -7.73
C VAL A 114 -6.17 9.73 -8.61
N THR A 115 -4.90 9.52 -8.27
CA THR A 115 -3.79 9.94 -9.14
C THR A 115 -2.52 9.19 -8.81
N ILE A 116 -2.07 8.35 -9.74
CA ILE A 116 -0.76 7.71 -9.68
C ILE A 116 -0.17 7.76 -11.08
N GLU A 117 0.91 8.53 -11.22
CA GLU A 117 1.81 8.48 -12.36
C GLU A 117 3.09 7.76 -11.90
N ILE A 118 3.12 6.44 -12.04
CA ILE A 118 4.36 5.66 -11.93
C ILE A 118 4.77 5.31 -13.33
N ARG A 119 5.59 6.15 -14.00
CA ARG A 119 6.14 5.84 -15.33
C ARG A 119 5.10 5.16 -16.27
N ASP A 120 3.91 5.76 -16.41
CA ASP A 120 2.74 5.30 -17.19
C ASP A 120 1.73 4.32 -16.51
N HIS A 121 1.90 4.00 -15.22
CA HIS A 121 0.99 3.13 -14.46
C HIS A 121 0.31 3.83 -13.28
N SER A 122 -0.94 3.46 -13.01
CA SER A 122 -1.74 3.87 -11.86
C SER A 122 -2.03 2.67 -10.94
N LEU A 123 -1.77 2.75 -9.62
CA LEU A 123 -2.32 1.74 -8.69
C LEU A 123 -3.84 1.92 -8.66
N ALA A 124 -4.59 0.85 -8.90
CA ALA A 124 -6.03 0.86 -9.05
C ALA A 124 -6.77 0.44 -7.77
N ALA A 125 -6.20 -0.49 -6.99
CA ALA A 125 -6.79 -0.94 -5.73
C ALA A 125 -5.81 -1.67 -4.80
N MET A 126 -6.06 -1.59 -3.49
CA MET A 126 -5.70 -2.64 -2.53
C MET A 126 -6.93 -3.54 -2.35
N VAL A 127 -6.76 -4.86 -2.42
CA VAL A 127 -7.87 -5.83 -2.31
C VAL A 127 -7.46 -6.97 -1.39
N ARG A 128 -8.35 -7.38 -0.49
CA ARG A 128 -8.21 -8.63 0.25
C ARG A 128 -8.95 -9.74 -0.51
N LEU A 129 -8.24 -10.81 -0.85
CA LEU A 129 -8.79 -12.00 -1.49
C LEU A 129 -8.72 -13.15 -0.50
N ALA A 130 -9.87 -13.62 -0.01
CA ALA A 130 -10.01 -14.66 1.02
C ALA A 130 -9.16 -14.39 2.29
N ASP A 131 -7.91 -14.82 2.29
CA ASP A 131 -6.97 -14.78 3.40
C ASP A 131 -5.78 -13.82 3.19
N SER A 132 -5.63 -13.18 2.03
CA SER A 132 -4.41 -12.45 1.69
C SER A 132 -4.65 -11.12 0.96
N TRP A 133 -3.73 -10.17 1.14
CA TRP A 133 -3.84 -8.83 0.55
C TRP A 133 -3.07 -8.73 -0.78
N ARG A 134 -3.61 -7.94 -1.71
CA ARG A 134 -3.06 -7.76 -3.06
C ARG A 134 -3.15 -6.29 -3.47
N ALA A 135 -2.05 -5.77 -4.02
CA ALA A 135 -2.04 -4.50 -4.74
C ALA A 135 -2.27 -4.74 -6.22
N MET A 136 -3.24 -4.03 -6.78
CA MET A 136 -3.57 -4.08 -8.20
C MET A 136 -3.10 -2.78 -8.83
N LEU A 137 -2.00 -2.86 -9.57
CA LEU A 137 -1.44 -1.80 -10.40
C LEU A 137 -1.98 -1.96 -11.84
N CYS A 138 -2.34 -0.89 -12.52
CA CYS A 138 -2.88 -0.94 -13.87
C CYS A 138 -2.20 0.13 -14.74
N SER A 139 -1.91 -0.13 -16.02
CA SER A 139 -1.41 0.91 -16.93
C SER A 139 -2.51 1.92 -17.29
N ALA A 140 -2.22 3.21 -17.23
CA ALA A 140 -3.18 4.25 -17.61
C ALA A 140 -3.41 4.26 -19.14
N PRO A 141 -4.60 4.71 -19.63
CA PRO A 141 -5.78 5.12 -18.86
C PRO A 141 -6.58 3.90 -18.40
N CYS A 142 -6.67 3.71 -17.09
CA CYS A 142 -7.46 2.62 -16.53
C CYS A 142 -8.94 2.98 -16.58
N VAL A 143 -9.71 2.19 -17.30
CA VAL A 143 -11.17 2.14 -17.10
C VAL A 143 -11.40 1.69 -15.65
N PRO A 144 -12.29 2.33 -14.87
CA PRO A 144 -12.60 1.93 -13.51
C PRO A 144 -12.90 0.43 -13.45
N LEU A 145 -12.11 -0.32 -12.68
CA LEU A 145 -12.30 -1.76 -12.55
C LEU A 145 -13.60 -1.98 -11.76
N ARG A 146 -14.66 -2.43 -12.42
CA ARG A 146 -15.82 -2.97 -11.70
C ARG A 146 -15.40 -4.33 -11.15
N LEU A 147 -15.08 -4.37 -9.86
CA LEU A 147 -14.98 -5.64 -9.14
C LEU A 147 -16.38 -6.26 -9.14
N GLY A 148 -16.56 -7.30 -9.95
CA GLY A 148 -17.76 -8.14 -9.90
C GLY A 148 -17.82 -8.91 -8.58
N PRO A 149 -18.99 -9.42 -8.18
CA PRO A 149 -19.09 -10.30 -7.02
C PRO A 149 -18.19 -11.54 -7.22
N LEU A 150 -17.45 -11.89 -6.16
CA LEU A 150 -16.59 -13.09 -6.09
C LEU A 150 -17.39 -14.38 -6.19
#